data_AF-A0A1H8TP95-F1
#
_entry.id   AF-A0A1H8TP95-F1
#
_cell.length_a   1.000
_cell.length_b   1.000
_cell.length_c   1.000
_cell.angle_alpha   90.00
_cell.angle_beta   90.00
_cell.angle_gamma   90.00
#
_symmetry.space_group_name_H-M   'P 1'
#
loop_
_entity.id
_entity.type
_entity.pdbx_description
1 polymer ?
#
loop_
_entity_poly.entity_id
_entity_poly.type
_entity_poly.pdbx_seq_one_letter_code
_entity_poly.pdbx_strand_id
1 'polypeptide(L)'
;MEVTLQITTRDIPHSEALESHIREKAEKLEKLYPHITSCRIVIELPHKHHHQGRMFDVHIDMTVPGSEIVVNRVANEDVYVAVRDAFDAAKRQLEDHARK
;
A
#
# COMPACT_ATOMS: atom_id res chain seq x y z
N MET A 1 -0.40 7.85 -18.54
CA MET A 1 0.63 6.80 -18.41
C MET A 1 -0.02 5.70 -17.60
N GLU A 2 0.06 4.45 -18.03
CA GLU A 2 -0.49 3.34 -17.25
C GLU A 2 0.45 3.07 -16.07
N VAL A 3 -0.02 3.33 -14.84
CA VAL A 3 0.71 2.90 -13.65
C VAL A 3 0.76 1.39 -13.64
N THR A 4 1.96 0.82 -13.50
CA THR A 4 2.07 -0.63 -13.27
C THR A 4 1.67 -0.93 -11.83
N LEU A 5 0.38 -1.25 -11.63
CA LEU A 5 -0.15 -1.69 -10.34
C LEU A 5 0.11 -3.19 -10.13
N GLN A 6 0.81 -3.53 -9.05
CA GLN A 6 1.04 -4.90 -8.63
C GLN A 6 0.50 -5.10 -7.21
N ILE A 7 -0.37 -6.09 -7.02
CA ILE A 7 -0.91 -6.45 -5.71
C ILE A 7 -0.39 -7.85 -5.38
N THR A 8 0.24 -8.01 -4.22
CA THR A 8 0.75 -9.28 -3.71
C THR A 8 0.20 -9.53 -2.31
N THR A 9 -0.43 -10.66 -2.11
CA THR A 9 -0.86 -11.13 -0.79
C THR A 9 -0.01 -12.34 -0.38
N ARG A 10 0.51 -12.33 0.85
CA ARG A 10 1.30 -13.44 1.41
C ARG A 10 0.68 -13.93 2.70
N ASP A 11 0.45 -15.24 2.78
CA ASP A 11 -0.17 -15.90 3.95
C ASP A 11 -1.57 -15.37 4.31
N ILE A 12 -2.24 -14.74 3.35
CA ILE A 12 -3.61 -14.22 3.46
C ILE A 12 -4.49 -15.00 2.49
N PRO A 13 -5.68 -15.47 2.91
CA PRO A 13 -6.65 -16.06 2.00
C PRO A 13 -6.99 -15.08 0.86
N HIS A 14 -7.00 -15.56 -0.38
CA HIS A 14 -7.40 -14.75 -1.52
C HIS A 14 -8.82 -14.21 -1.31
N SER A 15 -9.01 -12.92 -1.59
CA SER A 15 -10.26 -12.20 -1.40
C SER A 15 -10.41 -11.15 -2.50
N GLU A 16 -11.33 -11.39 -3.44
CA GLU A 16 -11.64 -10.44 -4.51
C GLU A 16 -12.11 -9.08 -3.97
N ALA A 17 -12.82 -9.08 -2.83
CA ALA A 17 -13.27 -7.87 -2.17
C ALA A 17 -12.09 -7.03 -1.66
N LEU A 18 -11.05 -7.67 -1.11
CA LEU A 18 -9.84 -6.98 -0.66
C LEU A 18 -9.06 -6.42 -1.86
N GLU A 19 -8.85 -7.23 -2.91
CA GLU A 19 -8.14 -6.78 -4.11
C GLU A 19 -8.85 -5.62 -4.81
N SER A 20 -10.19 -5.68 -4.91
CA SER A 20 -10.99 -4.60 -5.48
C SER A 20 -10.86 -3.32 -4.64
N HIS A 21 -10.91 -3.44 -3.31
CA HIS A 21 -10.72 -2.31 -2.41
C HIS A 21 -9.34 -1.65 -2.56
N ILE A 22 -8.29 -2.46 -2.70
CA ILE A 22 -6.92 -1.98 -2.93
C ILE A 22 -6.82 -1.27 -4.28
N ARG A 23 -7.40 -1.85 -5.34
CA ARG A 23 -7.42 -1.26 -6.68
C ARG A 23 -8.12 0.10 -6.70
N GLU A 24 -9.29 0.21 -6.07
CA GLU A 24 -10.00 1.49 -5.94
C GLU A 24 -9.18 2.56 -5.23
N LYS A 25 -8.44 2.18 -4.17
CA LYS A 25 -7.56 3.11 -3.46
C LYS A 25 -6.35 3.52 -4.30
N ALA A 26 -5.75 2.58 -5.02
CA ALA A 26 -4.64 2.84 -5.95
C ALA A 26 -5.07 3.81 -7.07
N GLU A 27 -6.22 3.59 -7.69
CA GLU A 27 -6.77 4.51 -8.71
C GLU A 27 -7.01 5.92 -8.16
N LYS A 28 -7.51 6.04 -6.92
CA LYS A 28 -7.69 7.34 -6.27
C LYS A 28 -6.35 8.04 -6.04
N LEU A 29 -5.32 7.28 -5.63
CA LEU A 29 -3.99 7.82 -5.40
C LEU A 29 -3.34 8.27 -6.71
N GLU A 30 -3.46 7.49 -7.78
CA GLU A 30 -2.99 7.83 -9.13
C GLU A 30 -3.66 9.10 -9.66
N LYS A 31 -4.98 9.24 -9.48
CA LYS A 31 -5.71 10.46 -9.88
C LYS A 31 -5.22 11.72 -9.17
N LEU A 32 -4.76 11.59 -7.92
CA LEU A 32 -4.18 12.69 -7.16
C LEU A 32 -2.72 12.96 -7.56
N TYR A 33 -1.97 11.92 -7.93
CA TYR A 33 -0.56 11.96 -8.28
C TYR A 33 -0.29 11.26 -9.63
N PRO A 34 -0.55 11.95 -10.76
CA PRO A 34 -0.48 11.36 -12.10
C PRO A 34 0.95 11.04 -12.57
N HIS A 35 1.96 11.41 -11.80
CA HIS A 35 3.38 11.12 -12.08
C HIS A 35 3.86 9.81 -11.47
N ILE A 36 3.01 9.06 -10.77
CA ILE A 36 3.37 7.70 -10.34
C ILE A 36 3.58 6.84 -11.61
N THR A 37 4.64 6.04 -11.62
CA THR A 37 5.00 5.15 -12.74
C THR A 37 4.85 3.68 -12.36
N SER A 38 5.04 3.36 -11.08
CA SER A 38 4.78 2.03 -10.51
C SER A 38 4.19 2.16 -9.12
N CYS A 39 3.29 1.24 -8.79
CA CYS A 39 2.72 1.10 -7.45
C CYS A 39 2.65 -0.40 -7.12
N ARG A 40 3.51 -0.86 -6.21
CA ARG A 40 3.50 -2.23 -5.71
C ARG A 40 2.98 -2.24 -4.29
N ILE A 41 1.99 -3.09 -4.05
CA ILE A 41 1.31 -3.21 -2.78
C ILE A 41 1.50 -4.66 -2.32
N VAL A 42 2.10 -4.82 -1.14
CA VAL A 42 2.30 -6.11 -0.51
C VAL A 42 1.52 -6.13 0.80
N ILE A 43 0.69 -7.15 0.97
CA ILE A 43 -0.02 -7.40 2.22
C ILE A 43 0.41 -8.76 2.74
N GLU A 44 0.89 -8.79 3.98
CA GLU A 44 1.41 -9.99 4.61
C GLU A 44 0.70 -10.22 5.94
N LEU A 45 0.44 -11.48 6.28
CA LEU A 45 0.04 -11.86 7.64
C LEU A 45 1.19 -12.66 8.27
N PRO A 46 2.20 -11.99 8.84
CA PRO A 46 3.36 -12.67 9.38
C PRO A 46 2.99 -13.73 10.44
N HIS A 47 3.58 -14.92 10.31
CA HIS A 47 3.39 -16.01 11.26
C HIS A 47 4.04 -15.64 12.61
N LYS A 48 3.21 -15.26 13.58
CA LYS A 48 3.46 -15.18 15.04
C LYS A 48 4.85 -14.69 15.51
N HIS A 49 4.90 -13.47 16.04
CA HIS A 49 5.74 -13.20 17.22
C HIS A 49 4.87 -13.39 18.47
N HIS A 50 5.33 -14.18 19.45
CA HIS A 50 4.57 -14.57 20.66
C HIS A 50 4.00 -13.41 21.50
N HIS A 51 4.40 -12.16 21.25
CA HIS A 51 4.01 -10.98 22.02
C HIS A 51 3.19 -9.94 21.24
N GLN A 52 3.07 -10.04 19.90
CA GLN A 52 2.29 -9.13 19.07
C GLN A 52 1.31 -9.98 18.27
N GLY A 53 0.01 -9.67 18.37
CA GLY A 53 -1.07 -10.44 17.75
C GLY A 53 -0.89 -10.64 16.23
N ARG A 54 -1.82 -11.38 15.62
CA ARG A 54 -1.90 -11.51 14.15
C ARG A 54 -2.28 -10.16 13.55
N MET A 55 -1.29 -9.39 13.12
CA MET A 55 -1.48 -8.11 12.45
C MET A 55 -1.20 -8.27 10.97
N PHE A 56 -2.10 -7.76 10.13
CA PHE A 56 -1.84 -7.55 8.72
C PHE A 56 -0.80 -6.44 8.58
N ASP A 57 0.25 -6.72 7.84
CA ASP A 57 1.30 -5.78 7.49
C ASP A 57 1.09 -5.34 6.04
N VAL A 58 1.00 -4.03 5.81
CA VAL A 58 0.86 -3.44 4.48
C VAL A 58 2.10 -2.61 4.15
N HIS A 59 2.65 -2.90 2.97
CA HIS A 59 3.78 -2.21 2.38
C HIS A 59 3.39 -1.66 1.01
N ILE A 60 3.76 -0.41 0.74
CA ILE A 60 3.49 0.25 -0.55
C ILE A 60 4.80 0.85 -1.07
N ASP A 61 5.26 0.34 -2.21
CA ASP A 61 6.35 0.90 -2.98
C ASP A 61 5.79 1.70 -4.15
N MET A 62 6.18 2.97 -4.28
CA MET A 62 5.78 3.83 -5.38
C MET A 62 7.00 4.42 -6.05
N THR A 63 7.01 4.40 -7.38
CA THR A 63 8.08 5.02 -8.17
C THR A 63 7.53 6.26 -8.85
N VAL A 64 8.21 7.38 -8.68
CA VAL A 64 7.93 8.65 -9.37
C VAL A 64 9.20 9.08 -10.15
N PRO A 65 9.11 9.98 -11.14
CA PRO A 65 10.27 10.46 -11.87
C PRO A 65 11.39 10.95 -10.92
N GLY A 66 12.51 10.25 -10.93
CA GLY A 66 13.69 10.62 -10.14
C GLY A 66 13.66 10.22 -8.66
N SER A 67 12.66 9.46 -8.18
CA SER A 67 12.62 9.01 -6.78
C SER A 67 11.76 7.77 -6.55
N GLU A 68 12.08 7.04 -5.49
CA GLU A 68 11.24 5.97 -4.94
C GLU A 68 10.70 6.40 -3.58
N ILE A 69 9.43 6.12 -3.35
CA ILE A 69 8.68 6.48 -2.15
C ILE A 69 8.14 5.18 -1.55
N VAL A 70 8.53 4.90 -0.31
CA VAL A 70 8.26 3.63 0.34
C VAL A 70 7.50 3.86 1.65
N VAL A 71 6.32 3.26 1.73
CA VAL A 71 5.53 3.18 2.96
C VAL A 71 5.78 1.82 3.60
N ASN A 72 6.56 1.84 4.68
CA ASN A 72 6.89 0.65 5.44
C ASN A 72 5.91 0.42 6.59
N ARG A 73 5.50 -0.84 6.73
CA ARG A 73 5.10 -1.47 7.98
C ARG A 73 3.90 -0.84 8.68
N VAL A 74 2.79 -0.66 7.94
CA VAL A 74 1.52 -0.29 8.56
C VAL A 74 0.82 -1.56 9.02
N ALA A 75 0.94 -1.83 10.32
CA ALA A 75 0.41 -3.03 10.94
C ALA A 75 -0.94 -2.76 11.63
N ASN A 76 -1.95 -3.58 11.36
CA ASN A 76 -3.22 -3.55 12.07
C ASN A 76 -3.86 -4.95 12.17
N GLU A 77 -4.67 -5.20 13.20
CA GLU A 77 -5.43 -6.45 13.33
C GLU A 77 -6.50 -6.58 12.23
N ASP A 78 -6.97 -5.45 11.67
CA ASP A 78 -7.89 -5.39 10.55
C ASP A 78 -7.17 -4.97 9.26
N VAL A 79 -7.25 -5.83 8.23
CA VAL A 79 -6.60 -5.60 6.93
C VAL A 79 -7.09 -4.33 6.24
N TYR A 80 -8.37 -3.97 6.36
CA TYR A 80 -8.92 -2.78 5.71
C TYR A 80 -8.41 -1.51 6.40
N VAL A 81 -8.20 -1.56 7.71
CA VAL A 81 -7.60 -0.46 8.46
C VAL A 81 -6.12 -0.32 8.10
N ALA A 82 -5.35 -1.42 8.06
CA ALA A 82 -3.96 -1.41 7.65
C ALA A 82 -3.79 -0.82 6.23
N VAL A 83 -4.63 -1.26 5.29
CA VAL A 83 -4.65 -0.74 3.92
C VAL A 83 -4.98 0.75 3.91
N ARG A 84 -6.02 1.18 4.63
CA ARG A 84 -6.39 2.61 4.68
C ARG A 84 -5.22 3.46 5.19
N ASP A 85 -4.64 3.07 6.31
CA ASP A 85 -3.60 3.84 6.98
C ASP A 85 -2.31 3.86 6.12
N ALA A 86 -2.00 2.78 5.38
CA ALA A 86 -0.90 2.74 4.43
C ALA A 86 -1.10 3.70 3.24
N PHE A 87 -2.30 3.73 2.67
CA PHE A 87 -2.62 4.68 1.59
C PHE A 87 -2.60 6.14 2.07
N ASP A 88 -3.04 6.40 3.30
CA ASP A 88 -2.96 7.75 3.89
C ASP A 88 -1.51 8.17 4.13
N ALA A 89 -0.63 7.25 4.54
CA ALA A 89 0.80 7.50 4.65
C ALA A 89 1.45 7.73 3.27
N ALA A 90 1.08 6.94 2.26
CA ALA A 90 1.55 7.09 0.88
C ALA A 90 1.22 8.49 0.33
N LYS A 91 -0.02 8.93 0.53
CA LYS A 91 -0.47 10.26 0.15
C LYS A 91 0.39 11.34 0.80
N ARG A 92 0.65 11.26 2.11
CA ARG A 92 1.49 12.24 2.83
C ARG A 92 2.92 12.28 2.28
N GLN A 93 3.54 11.13 2.04
CA GLN A 93 4.90 11.10 1.49
C GLN A 93 4.98 11.67 0.07
N LEU A 94 3.95 11.45 -0.76
CA LEU A 94 3.84 12.07 -2.09
C LEU A 94 3.65 13.59 -1.99
N GLU A 95 2.83 14.09 -1.06
CA GLU A 95 2.71 15.53 -0.79
C GLU A 95 4.04 16.15 -0.40
N ASP A 96 4.77 15.50 0.49
CA ASP A 96 6.07 15.98 0.97
C ASP A 96 7.12 15.96 -0.14
N HIS A 97 7.07 14.96 -1.04
CA HIS A 97 7.94 14.90 -2.22
C HIS A 97 7.61 15.99 -3.24
N ALA A 98 6.33 16.23 -3.52
CA ALA A 98 5.89 17.24 -4.48
C ALA A 98 6.16 18.69 -4.04
N ARG A 99 6.42 18.91 -2.74
CA ARG A 99 6.78 20.22 -2.17
C ARG A 99 8.29 20.51 -2.20
N LYS A 100 9.14 19.53 -2.51
CA LYS A 100 10.60 19.68 -2.63
C LYS A 100 10.97 20.07 -4.06
#